data_AF-A0A2P8F7M2-F1
#
_entry.id   AF-A0A2P8F7M2-F1
#
_cell.length_a   1.000
_cell.length_b   1.000
_cell.length_c   1.000
_cell.angle_alpha   90.00
_cell.angle_beta   90.00
_cell.angle_gamma   90.00
#
_symmetry.space_group_name_H-M   'P 1'
#
loop_
_entity.id
_entity.type
_entity.pdbx_description
1 polymer ?
#
loop_
_entity_poly.entity_id
_entity_poly.type
_entity_poly.pdbx_seq_one_letter_code
_entity_poly.pdbx_strand_id
1 'polypeptide(L)'
;MRTKNFAQLELDENVTAHRNGTYTNYSIRVDAKDVKNKEHIEVVLNPHASKILHSYIMKHRHLLTSANGPALFPKKGSGKPRDPRNFGSDIKSLIYRETGLKVHAHLFRHLAGHLYLKKRPGNFETVRRLLKHKRLETTMTFYADLSNQWAHEHYDEVVLGKWSGNHD
;
A
#
# COMPACT_ATOMS: atom_id res chain seq x y z
N MET A 1 -5.85 1.70 3.30
CA MET A 1 -6.02 3.07 3.86
C MET A 1 -6.47 4.05 2.76
N ARG A 2 -7.37 5.00 3.04
CA ARG A 2 -7.82 6.04 2.08
C ARG A 2 -6.91 7.28 2.15
N THR A 3 -6.84 8.06 1.07
CA THR A 3 -5.97 9.26 0.96
C THR A 3 -6.28 10.30 2.02
N LYS A 4 -7.57 10.48 2.37
CA LYS A 4 -7.99 11.38 3.46
C LYS A 4 -7.34 11.01 4.78
N ASN A 5 -7.47 9.76 5.20
CA ASN A 5 -6.90 9.26 6.44
C ASN A 5 -5.38 9.42 6.46
N PHE A 6 -4.73 9.19 5.33
CA PHE A 6 -3.27 9.32 5.21
C PHE A 6 -2.79 10.78 5.32
N ALA A 7 -3.53 11.74 4.75
CA ALA A 7 -3.19 13.17 4.80
C ALA A 7 -3.36 13.78 6.20
N GLN A 8 -4.18 13.16 7.04
CA GLN A 8 -4.53 13.62 8.38
C GLN A 8 -3.80 12.85 9.49
N LEU A 9 -2.87 11.95 9.15
CA LEU A 9 -2.09 11.23 10.17
C LEU A 9 -1.28 12.21 11.02
N GLU A 10 -1.27 11.98 12.31
CA GLU A 10 -0.46 12.68 13.30
C GLU A 10 0.58 11.73 13.91
N LEU A 11 1.75 12.28 14.22
CA LEU A 11 2.89 11.53 14.77
C LEU A 11 2.52 10.91 16.12
N ASP A 12 1.93 11.69 17.01
CA ASP A 12 1.71 11.27 18.40
C ASP A 12 0.44 10.42 18.57
N GLU A 13 -0.57 10.60 17.72
CA GLU A 13 -1.83 9.84 17.78
C GLU A 13 -1.81 8.57 16.92
N ASN A 14 -1.24 8.64 15.71
CA ASN A 14 -1.41 7.58 14.72
C ASN A 14 -0.17 6.74 14.46
N VAL A 15 1.02 7.16 14.90
CA VAL A 15 2.29 6.50 14.57
C VAL A 15 2.98 6.03 15.84
N THR A 16 3.14 4.72 15.99
CA THR A 16 3.88 4.14 17.11
C THR A 16 5.21 3.60 16.63
N ALA A 17 6.30 4.03 17.26
CA ALA A 17 7.64 3.52 17.03
C ALA A 17 7.94 2.34 17.96
N HIS A 18 8.24 1.19 17.39
CA HIS A 18 8.68 -0.02 18.09
C HIS A 18 10.18 -0.18 17.88
N ARG A 19 10.97 0.08 18.91
CA ARG A 19 12.43 -0.12 18.86
C ARG A 19 12.73 -1.62 19.03
N ASN A 20 13.47 -2.18 18.08
CA ASN A 20 13.97 -3.54 18.15
C ASN A 20 15.48 -3.52 17.88
N GLY A 21 16.27 -3.44 18.95
CA GLY A 21 17.71 -3.23 18.87
C GLY A 21 18.06 -1.94 18.13
N THR A 22 18.80 -2.07 17.02
CA THR A 22 19.23 -0.95 16.17
C THR A 22 18.18 -0.49 15.15
N TYR A 23 17.07 -1.21 15.01
CA TYR A 23 16.02 -0.91 14.04
C TYR A 23 14.78 -0.29 14.72
N THR A 24 14.14 0.65 14.03
CA THR A 24 12.83 1.18 14.42
C THR A 24 11.79 0.67 13.44
N ASN A 25 10.86 -0.16 13.91
CA ASN A 25 9.67 -0.53 13.17
C ASN A 25 8.52 0.40 13.55
N TYR A 26 7.63 0.69 12.60
CA TYR A 26 6.49 1.55 12.86
C TYR A 26 5.17 0.81 12.70
N SER A 27 4.21 1.10 13.56
CA SER A 27 2.80 0.77 13.31
C SER A 27 1.99 2.03 13.09
N ILE A 28 0.99 1.95 12.21
CA ILE A 28 0.04 3.03 11.97
C ILE A 28 -1.33 2.58 12.47
N ARG A 29 -1.93 3.40 13.34
CA ARG A 29 -3.28 3.22 13.86
C ARG A 29 -4.17 4.40 13.45
N VAL A 30 -5.32 4.10 12.85
CA VAL A 30 -6.36 5.09 12.54
C VAL A 30 -7.65 4.67 13.22
N ASP A 31 -8.20 5.56 14.04
CA ASP A 31 -9.37 5.31 14.86
C ASP A 31 -10.66 5.18 14.02
N ALA A 32 -11.63 4.43 14.55
CA ALA A 32 -12.94 4.20 13.97
C ALA A 32 -13.73 5.49 13.70
N LYS A 33 -13.53 6.54 14.51
CA LYS A 33 -14.15 7.87 14.33
C LYS A 33 -13.77 8.54 12.99
N ASP A 34 -12.59 8.20 12.46
CA ASP A 34 -12.02 8.79 11.24
C ASP A 34 -12.12 7.89 10.00
N VAL A 35 -12.79 6.73 10.13
CA VAL A 35 -13.10 5.83 9.01
C VAL A 35 -14.61 5.73 8.79
N LYS A 36 -15.05 6.03 7.57
CA LYS A 36 -16.46 5.87 7.12
C LYS A 36 -17.05 4.46 7.35
N ASN A 37 -16.22 3.45 7.66
CA ASN A 37 -16.62 2.06 7.82
C ASN A 37 -16.57 1.56 9.28
N LYS A 38 -16.29 2.42 10.29
CA LYS A 38 -16.20 2.06 11.73
C LYS A 38 -15.19 0.94 12.11
N GLU A 39 -14.33 0.52 11.17
CA GLU A 39 -13.27 -0.48 11.43
C GLU A 39 -11.93 0.19 11.68
N HIS A 40 -11.38 0.06 12.88
CA HIS A 40 -10.02 0.50 13.19
C HIS A 40 -9.02 -0.09 12.18
N ILE A 41 -8.13 0.77 11.67
CA ILE A 41 -7.03 0.31 10.81
C ILE A 41 -5.79 0.26 11.69
N GLU A 42 -5.27 -0.93 11.91
CA GLU A 42 -3.97 -1.14 12.53
C GLU A 42 -3.09 -1.92 11.56
N VAL A 43 -1.95 -1.32 11.19
CA VAL A 43 -0.98 -1.94 10.27
C VAL A 43 0.41 -1.78 10.83
N VAL A 44 1.11 -2.90 11.00
CA VAL A 44 2.55 -2.90 11.26
C VAL A 44 3.28 -2.78 9.92
N LEU A 45 4.13 -1.77 9.79
CA LEU A 45 4.95 -1.57 8.61
C LEU A 45 6.10 -2.58 8.61
N ASN A 46 6.37 -3.14 7.43
CA ASN A 46 7.56 -3.98 7.26
C ASN A 46 8.86 -3.17 7.47
N PRO A 47 10.02 -3.81 7.65
CA PRO A 47 11.27 -3.10 7.94
C PRO A 47 11.66 -2.06 6.89
N HIS A 48 11.39 -2.35 5.60
CA HIS A 48 11.72 -1.43 4.51
C HIS A 48 10.87 -0.15 4.56
N ALA A 49 9.55 -0.29 4.71
CA ALA A 49 8.66 0.85 4.85
C ALA A 49 8.92 1.64 6.15
N SER A 50 9.22 0.94 7.24
CA SER A 50 9.64 1.57 8.50
C SER A 50 10.91 2.40 8.33
N LYS A 51 11.91 1.90 7.58
CA LYS A 51 13.15 2.64 7.31
C LYS A 51 12.90 3.92 6.49
N ILE A 52 12.04 3.84 5.47
CA ILE A 52 11.64 5.02 4.68
C ILE A 52 10.93 6.05 5.58
N LEU A 53 9.97 5.59 6.37
CA LEU A 53 9.21 6.46 7.28
C LEU A 53 10.12 7.11 8.32
N HIS A 54 11.01 6.33 8.93
CA HIS A 54 12.01 6.83 9.88
C HIS A 54 12.87 7.94 9.26
N SER A 55 13.43 7.69 8.07
CA SER A 55 14.26 8.68 7.37
C SER A 55 13.48 9.94 7.03
N TYR A 56 12.22 9.79 6.61
CA TYR A 56 11.35 10.94 6.36
C TYR A 56 11.14 11.79 7.62
N ILE A 57 10.72 11.17 8.72
CA ILE A 57 10.43 11.86 10.00
C ILE A 57 11.69 12.58 10.50
N MET A 58 12.83 11.89 10.53
CA MET A 58 14.06 12.42 11.13
C MET A 58 14.79 13.43 10.24
N LYS A 59 14.80 13.23 8.90
CA LYS A 59 15.69 13.99 8.00
C LYS A 59 14.99 14.93 7.03
N HIS A 60 13.73 14.67 6.67
CA HIS A 60 13.08 15.40 5.58
C HIS A 60 11.86 16.20 6.02
N ARG A 61 11.16 15.77 7.08
CA ARG A 61 9.93 16.41 7.52
C ARG A 61 10.14 17.88 7.91
N HIS A 62 11.24 18.19 8.61
CA HIS A 62 11.58 19.56 9.02
C HIS A 62 11.89 20.50 7.83
N LEU A 63 12.28 19.96 6.67
CA LEU A 63 12.50 20.76 5.45
C LEU A 63 11.18 21.31 4.87
N LEU A 64 10.05 20.71 5.22
CA LEU A 64 8.73 21.18 4.79
C LEU A 64 8.22 22.32 5.66
N THR A 65 8.55 22.32 6.94
CA THR A 65 8.12 23.34 7.89
C THR A 65 9.03 23.36 9.11
N SER A 66 9.40 24.56 9.54
CA SER A 66 10.05 24.81 10.83
C SER A 66 9.06 24.81 12.01
N ALA A 67 7.76 24.80 11.74
CA ALA A 67 6.74 24.77 12.78
C ALA A 67 6.65 23.36 13.39
N ASN A 68 6.81 23.28 14.70
CA ASN A 68 6.52 22.07 15.47
C ASN A 68 5.01 21.83 15.45
N GLY A 69 4.56 20.86 14.65
CA GLY A 69 3.17 20.43 14.59
C GLY A 69 3.08 18.89 14.60
N PRO A 70 1.93 18.33 14.99
CA PRO A 70 1.78 16.87 15.12
C PRO A 70 1.61 16.17 13.77
N ALA A 71 1.25 16.89 12.69
CA ALA A 71 0.93 16.29 11.40
C ALA A 71 2.08 15.49 10.78
N LEU A 72 1.90 14.20 10.49
CA LEU A 72 2.93 13.38 9.85
C LEU A 72 3.39 13.99 8.52
N PHE A 73 2.44 14.43 7.69
CA PHE A 73 2.72 15.13 6.42
C PHE A 73 2.25 16.59 6.51
N PRO A 74 3.10 17.52 6.98
CA PRO A 74 2.69 18.91 7.17
C PRO A 74 2.58 19.67 5.85
N LYS A 75 1.70 20.68 5.83
CA LYS A 75 1.68 21.70 4.78
C LYS A 75 2.93 22.57 4.90
N LYS A 76 3.51 22.94 3.75
CA LYS A 76 4.70 23.79 3.70
C LYS A 76 4.47 25.09 4.48
N GLY A 77 5.37 25.38 5.42
CA GLY A 77 5.39 26.62 6.20
C GLY A 77 4.46 26.71 7.42
N SER A 78 3.43 25.85 7.58
CA SER A 78 2.42 26.02 8.64
C SER A 78 2.35 24.92 9.71
N GLY A 79 3.03 23.78 9.55
CA GLY A 79 2.93 22.66 10.51
C GLY A 79 1.60 21.87 10.47
N LYS A 80 0.51 22.50 10.03
CA LYS A 80 -0.83 21.89 9.91
C LYS A 80 -0.89 20.70 8.94
N PRO A 81 -1.81 19.74 9.12
CA PRO A 81 -2.05 18.66 8.15
C PRO A 81 -2.40 19.18 6.76
N ARG A 82 -2.10 18.38 5.73
CA ARG A 82 -2.45 18.72 4.34
C ARG A 82 -3.93 18.52 4.08
N ASP A 83 -4.50 19.35 3.22
CA ASP A 83 -5.85 19.10 2.68
C ASP A 83 -5.84 17.77 1.90
N PRO A 84 -6.72 16.82 2.23
CA PRO A 84 -6.82 15.52 1.56
C PRO A 84 -6.92 15.57 0.03
N ARG A 85 -7.62 16.57 -0.52
CA ARG A 85 -7.81 16.73 -1.97
C ARG A 85 -6.51 17.10 -2.63
N ASN A 86 -5.80 18.08 -2.06
CA ASN A 86 -4.52 18.54 -2.59
C ASN A 86 -3.47 17.45 -2.47
N PHE A 87 -3.38 16.78 -1.32
CA PHE A 87 -2.42 15.70 -1.10
C PHE A 87 -2.57 14.56 -2.11
N GLY A 88 -3.81 14.14 -2.39
CA GLY A 88 -4.08 13.14 -3.42
C GLY A 88 -3.72 13.59 -4.82
N SER A 89 -3.95 14.87 -5.15
CA SER A 89 -3.55 15.45 -6.43
C SER A 89 -2.03 15.49 -6.58
N ASP A 90 -1.32 15.89 -5.53
CA ASP A 90 0.14 16.02 -5.55
C ASP A 90 0.84 14.66 -5.75
N ILE A 91 0.33 13.59 -5.13
CA ILE A 91 0.83 12.23 -5.38
C ILE A 91 0.60 11.84 -6.84
N LYS A 92 -0.57 12.12 -7.41
CA LYS A 92 -0.88 11.80 -8.81
C LYS A 92 0.05 12.56 -9.77
N SER A 93 0.24 13.85 -9.54
CA SER A 93 1.13 14.69 -10.33
C SER A 93 2.58 14.23 -10.23
N LEU A 94 3.04 13.83 -9.04
CA LEU A 94 4.36 13.25 -8.84
C LEU A 94 4.55 11.97 -9.65
N ILE A 95 3.62 11.02 -9.55
CA ILE A 95 3.70 9.76 -10.31
C ILE A 95 3.70 10.05 -11.81
N TYR A 96 2.84 10.95 -12.29
CA TYR A 96 2.79 11.31 -13.70
C TYR A 96 4.11 11.95 -14.17
N ARG A 97 4.69 12.85 -13.37
CA ARG A 97 5.96 13.49 -13.70
C ARG A 97 7.11 12.47 -13.81
N GLU A 98 7.19 11.52 -12.89
CA GLU A 98 8.30 10.56 -12.83
C GLU A 98 8.11 9.35 -13.76
N THR A 99 6.88 9.03 -14.18
CA THR A 99 6.58 7.78 -14.92
C THR A 99 5.79 7.99 -16.21
N GLY A 100 5.23 9.17 -16.45
CA GLY A 100 4.27 9.43 -17.53
C GLY A 100 2.87 8.82 -17.30
N LEU A 101 2.65 8.07 -16.22
CA LEU A 101 1.41 7.33 -15.99
C LEU A 101 0.42 8.11 -15.13
N LYS A 102 -0.83 8.18 -15.60
CA LYS A 102 -1.95 8.72 -14.81
C LYS A 102 -2.46 7.66 -13.83
N VAL A 103 -1.86 7.61 -12.64
CA VAL A 103 -2.26 6.65 -11.61
C VAL A 103 -3.28 7.25 -10.65
N HIS A 104 -4.54 6.82 -10.75
CA HIS A 104 -5.55 7.15 -9.74
C HIS A 104 -5.48 6.18 -8.55
N ALA A 105 -6.01 6.59 -7.38
CA ALA A 105 -5.93 5.79 -6.16
C ALA A 105 -6.58 4.40 -6.28
N HIS A 106 -7.54 4.21 -7.20
CA HIS A 106 -8.11 2.91 -7.50
C HIS A 106 -7.12 2.07 -8.33
N LEU A 107 -6.52 2.65 -9.38
CA LEU A 107 -5.51 1.99 -10.19
C LEU A 107 -4.29 1.57 -9.36
N PHE A 108 -3.80 2.42 -8.44
CA PHE A 108 -2.69 2.05 -7.56
C PHE A 108 -3.00 0.81 -6.71
N ARG A 109 -4.24 0.72 -6.20
CA ARG A 109 -4.69 -0.44 -5.43
C ARG A 109 -4.80 -1.69 -6.29
N HIS A 110 -5.38 -1.59 -7.48
CA HIS A 110 -5.45 -2.71 -8.42
C HIS A 110 -4.07 -3.18 -8.88
N LEU A 111 -3.15 -2.26 -9.14
CA LEU A 111 -1.77 -2.57 -9.49
C LEU A 111 -1.07 -3.36 -8.37
N ALA A 112 -1.26 -2.97 -7.11
CA ALA A 112 -0.72 -3.70 -5.96
C ALA A 112 -1.28 -5.14 -5.90
N GLY A 113 -2.59 -5.32 -6.11
CA GLY A 113 -3.22 -6.63 -6.18
C GLY A 113 -2.72 -7.48 -7.35
N HIS A 114 -2.59 -6.88 -8.53
CA HIS A 114 -2.06 -7.52 -9.74
C HIS A 114 -0.62 -7.99 -9.54
N LEU A 115 0.27 -7.12 -9.06
CA LEU A 115 1.68 -7.47 -8.81
C LEU A 115 1.82 -8.56 -7.74
N TYR A 116 0.94 -8.56 -6.73
CA TYR A 116 0.91 -9.64 -5.73
C TYR A 116 0.52 -10.97 -6.37
N LEU A 117 -0.58 -11.03 -7.12
CA LEU A 117 -1.04 -12.26 -7.76
C LEU A 117 -0.08 -12.76 -8.85
N LYS A 118 0.64 -11.86 -9.53
CA LYS A 118 1.68 -12.26 -10.48
C LYS A 118 2.82 -13.04 -9.80
N LYS A 119 3.10 -12.76 -8.52
CA LYS A 119 4.11 -13.49 -7.72
C LYS A 119 3.53 -14.64 -6.92
N ARG A 120 2.24 -14.60 -6.61
CA ARG A 120 1.50 -15.60 -5.82
C ARG A 120 0.16 -15.91 -6.50
N PRO A 121 0.18 -16.60 -7.66
CA PRO A 121 -1.05 -16.92 -8.39
C PRO A 121 -2.02 -17.73 -7.52
N GLY A 122 -3.33 -17.58 -7.76
CA GLY A 122 -4.37 -18.27 -7.00
C GLY A 122 -4.68 -17.72 -5.60
N ASN A 123 -3.81 -16.88 -5.01
CA ASN A 123 -4.02 -16.33 -3.66
C ASN A 123 -4.96 -15.10 -3.64
N PHE A 124 -6.18 -15.30 -4.15
CA PHE A 124 -7.20 -14.25 -4.30
C PHE A 124 -7.74 -13.75 -2.95
N GLU A 125 -7.77 -14.58 -1.92
CA GLU A 125 -8.27 -14.20 -0.59
C GLU A 125 -7.39 -13.10 0.04
N THR A 126 -6.07 -13.17 -0.12
CA THR A 126 -5.17 -12.11 0.34
C THR A 126 -5.48 -10.78 -0.35
N VAL A 127 -5.67 -10.80 -1.67
CA VAL A 127 -6.02 -9.59 -2.43
C VAL A 127 -7.42 -9.08 -2.06
N ARG A 128 -8.40 -9.96 -1.86
CA ARG A 128 -9.75 -9.60 -1.40
C ARG A 128 -9.68 -8.82 -0.08
N ARG A 129 -8.92 -9.32 0.90
CA ARG A 129 -8.72 -8.66 2.19
C ARG A 129 -7.96 -7.34 2.05
N LEU A 130 -6.88 -7.33 1.27
CA LEU A 130 -6.06 -6.15 1.02
C LEU A 130 -6.87 -5.00 0.39
N LEU A 131 -7.72 -5.33 -0.59
CA LEU A 131 -8.58 -4.39 -1.30
C LEU A 131 -9.92 -4.13 -0.59
N LYS A 132 -10.20 -4.87 0.48
CA LYS A 132 -11.47 -4.86 1.23
C LYS A 132 -12.70 -5.12 0.32
N HIS A 133 -12.58 -6.05 -0.62
CA HIS A 133 -13.72 -6.50 -1.42
C HIS A 133 -14.66 -7.35 -0.56
N LYS A 134 -15.96 -7.11 -0.66
CA LYS A 134 -16.97 -7.86 0.11
C LYS A 134 -17.01 -9.33 -0.29
N ARG A 135 -16.90 -9.62 -1.58
CA ARG A 135 -16.98 -10.97 -2.15
C ARG A 135 -15.66 -11.36 -2.80
N LEU A 136 -15.28 -12.62 -2.65
CA LEU A 136 -14.11 -13.18 -3.31
C LEU A 136 -14.28 -13.19 -4.83
N GLU A 137 -15.48 -13.55 -5.29
CA GLU A 137 -15.88 -13.55 -6.70
C GLU A 137 -15.52 -12.25 -7.41
N THR A 138 -15.84 -11.09 -6.80
CA THR A 138 -15.46 -9.77 -7.34
C THR A 138 -13.96 -9.67 -7.61
N THR A 139 -13.14 -10.21 -6.71
CA THR A 139 -11.68 -10.22 -6.89
C THR A 139 -11.25 -11.18 -7.99
N MET A 140 -11.83 -12.38 -8.06
CA MET A 140 -11.54 -13.34 -9.12
C MET A 140 -11.90 -12.79 -10.49
N THR A 141 -13.06 -12.16 -10.65
CA THR A 141 -13.48 -11.52 -11.91
C THR A 141 -12.48 -10.45 -12.37
N PHE A 142 -11.98 -9.60 -11.47
CA PHE A 142 -11.00 -8.56 -11.83
C PHE A 142 -9.64 -9.10 -12.26
N TYR A 143 -9.29 -10.33 -11.89
CA TYR A 143 -7.98 -10.93 -12.16
C TYR A 143 -8.07 -12.27 -12.91
N ALA A 144 -9.20 -12.51 -13.59
CA ALA A 144 -9.48 -13.77 -14.27
C ALA A 144 -8.42 -14.12 -15.32
N ASP A 145 -8.01 -13.14 -16.13
CA ASP A 145 -7.01 -13.34 -17.18
C ASP A 145 -5.66 -13.84 -16.62
N LEU A 146 -5.21 -13.25 -15.52
CA LEU A 146 -3.98 -13.66 -14.83
C LEU A 146 -4.12 -15.09 -14.26
N SER A 147 -5.31 -15.44 -13.78
CA SER A 147 -5.62 -16.78 -13.28
C SER A 147 -5.56 -17.82 -14.38
N ASN A 148 -6.15 -17.53 -15.54
CA ASN A 148 -6.23 -18.45 -16.66
C ASN A 148 -4.85 -18.75 -17.23
N GLN A 149 -4.03 -17.71 -17.46
CA GLN A 149 -2.67 -17.90 -17.96
C GLN A 149 -1.84 -18.76 -17.02
N TRP A 150 -1.86 -18.45 -15.72
CA TRP A 150 -1.12 -19.26 -14.74
C TRP A 150 -1.64 -20.70 -14.66
N ALA A 151 -2.96 -20.91 -14.75
CA ALA A 151 -3.53 -22.26 -14.70
C ALA A 151 -3.04 -23.13 -15.85
N HIS A 152 -2.91 -22.57 -17.06
CA HIS A 152 -2.31 -23.27 -18.20
C HIS A 152 -0.83 -23.58 -17.96
N GLU A 153 -0.02 -22.57 -17.61
CA GLU A 153 1.41 -22.74 -17.35
C GLU A 153 1.70 -23.78 -16.25
N HIS A 154 0.92 -23.74 -15.16
CA HIS A 154 1.09 -24.65 -14.04
C HIS A 154 0.59 -26.06 -14.33
N TYR A 155 -0.48 -26.21 -15.13
CA TYR A 155 -0.91 -27.53 -15.61
C TYR A 155 0.17 -28.16 -16.49
N ASP A 156 0.72 -27.38 -17.41
CA ASP A 156 1.81 -27.84 -18.28
C ASP A 156 3.02 -28.27 -17.44
N GLU A 157 3.43 -27.48 -16.45
CA GLU A 157 4.52 -27.83 -15.54
C GLU A 157 4.24 -29.12 -14.74
N VAL A 158 3.11 -29.20 -14.05
CA VAL A 158 2.83 -30.27 -13.08
C VAL A 158 2.44 -31.58 -13.75
N VAL A 159 1.64 -31.48 -14.82
CA VAL A 159 1.08 -32.63 -15.52
C VAL A 159 1.97 -33.00 -16.70
N LEU A 160 2.25 -32.08 -17.61
CA LEU A 160 3.01 -32.37 -18.85
C LEU A 160 4.53 -32.40 -18.62
N GLY A 161 5.05 -31.66 -17.65
CA GLY A 161 6.47 -31.62 -17.29
C GLY A 161 7.03 -32.95 -16.81
N LYS A 162 6.16 -33.87 -16.36
CA LYS A 162 6.53 -35.25 -16.02
C LYS A 162 6.69 -36.17 -17.24
N TRP A 163 6.19 -35.76 -18.40
CA TRP A 163 6.22 -36.53 -19.65
C TRP A 163 7.15 -35.92 -20.70
N SER A 164 7.65 -34.71 -20.48
CA SER A 164 8.61 -34.04 -21.37
C SER A 164 10.07 -34.45 -21.14
N GLY A 165 10.32 -35.58 -20.44
CA GLY A 165 11.66 -36.09 -20.14
C GLY A 165 11.73 -37.62 -20.11
N ASN A 166 11.60 -38.25 -21.28
CA ASN A 166 12.34 -39.45 -21.68
C ASN A 166 12.08 -39.70 -23.18
N HIS A 167 12.70 -38.88 -24.02
CA HIS A 167 13.10 -39.29 -25.36
C HIS A 167 14.56 -38.88 -25.55
N ASP A 168 15.38 -39.93 -25.55
CA ASP A 168 16.82 -40.07 -25.87
C ASP A 168 17.86 -39.77 -24.77
#